data_AF-A0A1F5AXM6-F1
#
_entry.id   AF-A0A1F5AXM6-F1
#
_cell.length_a   1.000
_cell.length_b   1.000
_cell.length_c   1.000
_cell.angle_alpha   90.00
_cell.angle_beta   90.00
_cell.angle_gamma   90.00
#
_symmetry.space_group_name_H-M   'P 1'
#
loop_
_entity.id
_entity.type
_entity.pdbx_description
1 polymer ?
#
loop_
_entity_poly.entity_id
_entity_poly.type
_entity_poly.pdbx_seq_one_letter_code
_entity_poly.pdbx_strand_id
1 'polypeptide(L)' 'MGVCPFIYSGFFFGFSRKGWAEMIRWVYEVDPLICPRCGRRMKVVSFLTESAVVDRINRHLKLTSGAEKPPPVQTSGP' A
#
# COMPACT_ATOMS: atom_id res chain seq x y z
N MET A 1 -5.96 -19.40 12.27
CA MET A 1 -4.77 -18.68 11.76
C MET A 1 -5.26 -17.70 10.70
N GLY A 2 -5.93 -16.63 11.10
CA GLY A 2 -5.31 -15.46 11.72
C GLY A 2 -5.13 -14.34 10.69
N VAL A 3 -6.06 -14.22 9.73
CA VAL A 3 -6.11 -13.08 8.81
C VAL A 3 -6.37 -11.84 9.63
N CYS A 4 -5.46 -10.87 9.58
CA CYS A 4 -5.65 -9.60 10.26
C CYS A 4 -6.93 -8.93 9.70
N PRO A 5 -7.97 -8.73 10.54
CA PRO A 5 -9.26 -8.20 10.07
C PRO A 5 -9.17 -6.77 9.50
N PHE A 6 -8.07 -6.07 9.75
CA PHE A 6 -7.90 -4.64 9.45
C PHE A 6 -7.64 -4.31 7.98
N ILE A 7 -7.20 -5.26 7.13
CA ILE A 7 -6.93 -4.96 5.71
C ILE A 7 -8.21 -4.94 4.86
N TYR A 8 -9.29 -5.58 5.32
CA TYR A 8 -10.52 -5.68 4.52
C TYR A 8 -11.44 -4.45 4.61
N SER A 9 -11.15 -3.50 5.49
CA SER A 9 -11.97 -2.29 5.72
C SER A 9 -11.13 -1.01 5.61
N GLY A 10 -10.60 -0.76 4.41
CA GLY A 10 -10.33 0.57 3.85
C GLY A 10 -10.00 1.75 4.77
N PHE A 11 -9.01 1.65 5.67
CA PHE A 11 -8.55 2.80 6.46
C PHE A 11 -7.03 2.75 6.68
N PHE A 12 -6.28 3.45 5.82
CA PHE A 12 -4.87 3.78 6.01
C PHE A 12 -4.79 5.21 6.58
N PHE A 13 -5.35 5.44 7.76
CA PHE A 13 -5.46 6.78 8.35
C PHE A 13 -4.89 6.81 9.77
N GLY A 14 -3.88 7.67 9.97
CA GLY A 14 -3.38 8.09 11.28
C GLY A 14 -2.15 7.32 11.80
N PHE A 15 -0.98 7.56 11.20
CA PHE A 15 0.30 7.10 11.76
C PHE A 15 0.70 7.94 12.99
N SER A 16 0.10 7.65 14.15
CA SER A 16 0.60 8.15 15.42
C SER A 16 1.60 7.13 16.02
N ARG A 17 2.89 7.48 15.95
CA ARG A 17 4.04 6.98 16.74
C ARG A 17 4.31 5.47 16.92
N LYS A 18 3.69 4.57 16.16
CA LYS A 18 4.19 3.19 16.08
C LYS A 18 5.56 3.19 15.41
N GLY A 19 6.57 2.60 16.06
CA GLY A 19 7.95 2.61 15.59
C GLY A 19 8.07 2.03 14.18
N TRP A 20 9.04 2.51 13.41
CA TRP A 20 9.29 2.08 12.02
C TRP A 20 9.41 0.56 11.88
N ALA A 21 9.98 -0.10 12.90
CA ALA A 21 10.08 -1.56 13.00
C ALA A 21 8.72 -2.26 13.09
N GLU A 22 7.75 -1.69 13.81
CA GLU A 22 6.41 -2.27 13.92
C GLU A 22 5.69 -2.17 12.57
N MET A 23 5.80 -1.02 11.89
CA MET A 23 5.21 -0.84 10.54
C MET A 23 5.77 -1.82 9.51
N ILE A 24 7.10 -2.02 9.52
CA ILE A 24 7.73 -3.02 8.65
C ILE A 24 7.17 -4.40 8.96
N ARG A 25 7.09 -4.77 10.24
CA ARG A 25 6.53 -6.07 10.65
C ARG A 25 5.13 -6.29 10.08
N TRP A 26 4.24 -5.29 10.12
CA TRP A 26 2.90 -5.40 9.54
C TRP A 26 2.89 -5.65 8.02
N VAL A 27 3.78 -4.98 7.27
CA VAL A 27 3.88 -5.14 5.82
C VAL A 27 4.47 -6.50 5.43
N TYR A 28 5.47 -6.97 6.18
CA TYR A 28 6.14 -8.25 5.90
C TYR A 28 5.37 -9.48 6.43
N GLU A 29 4.44 -9.32 7.38
CA GLU A 29 3.58 -10.40 7.85
C GLU A 29 2.50 -10.81 6.82
N VAL A 30 2.29 -10.01 5.78
CA VAL A 30 1.31 -10.28 4.73
C VAL A 30 2.03 -10.64 3.44
N ASP A 31 1.80 -11.84 2.90
CA ASP A 31 2.28 -12.21 1.56
C ASP A 31 1.35 -11.56 0.50
N PRO A 32 1.80 -10.53 -0.25
CA PRO A 32 0.99 -9.86 -1.25
C PRO A 32 0.69 -10.75 -2.47
N LEU A 33 1.38 -11.89 -2.61
CA LEU A 33 1.15 -12.85 -3.67
C LEU A 33 0.08 -13.88 -3.30
N ILE A 34 -0.64 -13.73 -2.18
CA ILE A 34 -1.80 -14.58 -1.87
C ILE A 34 -3.07 -13.81 -2.18
N CYS A 35 -3.94 -14.38 -3.02
CA CYS A 35 -5.22 -13.76 -3.33
C CYS A 35 -6.12 -13.76 -2.07
N PRO A 36 -6.62 -12.59 -1.61
CA PRO A 36 -7.44 -12.52 -0.39
C PRO A 36 -8.82 -13.15 -0.54
N ARG A 37 -9.30 -13.38 -1.78
CA ARG A 37 -10.61 -14.01 -2.04
C ARG A 37 -10.55 -15.53 -2.11
N CYS A 38 -9.48 -16.11 -2.63
CA CYS A 38 -9.41 -17.56 -2.91
C CYS A 38 -8.19 -18.26 -2.34
N GLY A 39 -7.24 -17.55 -1.72
CA GLY A 39 -6.04 -18.12 -1.12
C GLY A 39 -5.00 -18.65 -2.11
N ARG A 40 -5.22 -18.49 -3.42
CA ARG A 40 -4.26 -18.96 -4.44
C ARG A 40 -3.07 -18.01 -4.55
N ARG A 41 -1.91 -18.58 -4.90
CA ARG A 41 -0.69 -17.83 -5.16
C ARG A 41 -0.76 -17.13 -6.52
N MET A 42 -0.63 -15.80 -6.50
CA MET A 42 -0.50 -14.92 -7.65
C MET A 42 0.96 -14.91 -8.13
N LYS A 43 1.17 -14.52 -9.40
CA LYS A 43 2.49 -14.41 -10.02
C LYS A 43 2.67 -13.01 -10.58
N VAL A 44 3.89 -12.47 -10.49
CA VAL A 44 4.25 -11.24 -11.17
C VAL A 44 4.34 -11.54 -12.67
N VAL A 45 3.53 -10.85 -13.47
CA VAL A 45 3.45 -11.08 -14.93
C VAL A 45 4.42 -10.17 -15.68
N SER A 46 4.56 -8.91 -15.24
CA SER A 46 5.41 -7.91 -15.89
C SER A 46 5.67 -6.73 -14.96
N PHE A 47 6.75 -6.00 -15.21
CA PHE A 47 7.03 -4.71 -14.57
C PHE A 47 6.67 -3.56 -15.53
N LEU A 48 5.97 -2.55 -15.04
CA LEU A 48 5.66 -1.34 -15.78
C LEU A 48 6.68 -0.26 -15.40
N THR A 49 7.57 0.10 -16.32
CA THR A 49 8.61 1.11 -16.09
C THR A 49 8.19 2.52 -16.46
N GLU A 50 7.26 2.67 -17.41
CA GLU A 50 6.78 3.95 -17.90
C GLU A 50 5.57 4.44 -17.10
N SER A 51 5.71 5.61 -16.46
CA SER A 51 4.65 6.22 -15.64
C SER A 51 3.38 6.55 -16.44
N ALA A 52 3.53 6.99 -17.69
CA ALA A 52 2.39 7.32 -18.54
C ALA A 52 1.46 6.11 -18.79
N VAL A 53 2.02 4.90 -18.87
CA VAL A 53 1.26 3.65 -19.02
C VAL A 53 0.50 3.35 -17.73
N VAL A 54 1.17 3.49 -16.58
CA VAL A 54 0.54 3.32 -15.26
C VAL A 54 -0.63 4.29 -15.09
N ASP A 55 -0.46 5.56 -15.45
CA ASP A 55 -1.51 6.57 -15.35
C ASP A 55 -2.68 6.31 -16.31
N ARG A 56 -2.41 5.79 -17.50
CA ARG A 56 -3.45 5.38 -18.45
C ARG A 56 -4.28 4.21 -17.90
N ILE A 57 -3.62 3.22 -17.30
CA ILE A 57 -4.29 2.07 -16.67
C ILE A 57 -5.13 2.53 -15.48
N ASN A 58 -4.55 3.35 -14.59
CA ASN A 58 -5.26 3.85 -13.41
C ASN A 58 -6.50 4.67 -13.80
N ARG A 59 -6.39 5.54 -14.81
CA ARG A 59 -7.55 6.28 -15.35
C ARG A 59 -8.62 5.35 -15.91
N HIS A 60 -8.24 4.32 -16.67
CA HIS A 60 -9.18 3.35 -17.20
C HIS A 60 -9.93 2.59 -16.10
N LEU A 61 -9.21 2.22 -15.04
CA LEU A 61 -9.75 1.52 -13.87
C LEU A 61 -10.44 2.45 -12.85
N LYS A 62 -10.44 3.77 -13.10
CA LYS A 62 -10.93 4.81 -12.17
C LYS A 62 -10.31 4.71 -10.77
N LEU A 63 -9.05 4.31 -10.71
CA LEU A 63 -8.28 4.26 -9.46
C LEU A 63 -7.70 5.65 -9.19
N THR A 64 -8.15 6.30 -8.12
CA THR A 64 -7.49 7.49 -7.59
C THR A 64 -6.30 7.03 -6.77
N SER A 65 -5.08 7.38 -7.18
CA SER A 65 -3.86 7.23 -6.38
C SER A 65 -3.94 8.15 -5.16
N GLY A 66 -4.70 7.75 -4.15
CA GLY A 66 -4.88 8.48 -2.90
C GLY A 66 -3.65 8.36 -2.02
N ALA A 67 -2.58 9.07 -2.37
CA ALA A 67 -1.47 9.38 -1.47
C ALA A 67 -0.63 10.50 -2.09
N GLU A 68 -1.20 11.70 -2.19
CA GLU A 68 -0.32 12.87 -2.19
C GLU A 68 0.33 12.90 -0.81
N LYS A 69 1.61 12.52 -0.76
CA LYS A 69 2.40 12.56 0.46
C LYS A 69 2.34 14.02 0.94
N PRO A 70 1.79 14.30 2.13
CA PRO A 70 1.80 15.66 2.64
C PRO A 70 3.25 16.15 2.63
N PRO A 71 3.51 17.40 2.18
CA PRO A 71 4.86 17.92 2.16
C PRO A 71 5.48 17.72 3.54
N PRO A 72 6.74 17.26 3.62
CA PRO A 72 7.39 17.09 4.91
C PRO A 72 7.26 18.40 5.68
N VAL A 73 6.74 18.31 6.91
CA VAL A 73 6.67 19.46 7.82
C VAL A 73 8.09 19.99 7.95
N GLN A 74 8.36 21.17 7.40
CA GLN A 74 9.66 21.81 7.54
C GLN A 74 9.78 22.22 9.01
N THR A 75 10.37 21.37 9.84
CA THR A 75 10.86 21.79 11.15
C THR A 75 12.05 22.70 10.88
N SER A 76 11.78 24.00 10.72
CA SER A 76 12.81 25.02 10.94
C SER A 76 13.21 24.94 12.42
N GLY A 77 14.22 24.14 12.71
CA GLY A 77 14.87 24.13 14.00
C GLY A 77 15.73 25.39 14.18
N PRO A 78 15.92 25.87 15.43
CA PRO A 78 16.77 27.00 15.74
C PRO A 78 18.25 26.73 15.46
#